data_AF-A0A497LIY5-F1
#
_entry.id   AF-A0A497LIY5-F1
#
_cell.length_a   1.000
_cell.length_b   1.000
_cell.length_c   1.000
_cell.angle_alpha   90.00
_cell.angle_beta   90.00
_cell.angle_gamma   90.00
#
_symmetry.space_group_name_H-M   'P 1'
#
loop_
_entity.id
_entity.type
_entity.pdbx_description
1 polymer ?
#
loop_
_entity_poly.entity_id
_entity_poly.type
_entity_poly.pdbx_seq_one_letter_code
_entity_poly.pdbx_strand_id
1 'polypeptide(L)'
;EDEKLEVLKAAGLEAAISRAEKFIERLRNLLKKAEEAGYSSGRLAEIEDQLNKAAETLEEARRLLDEGKTDEAARKFKEARRLLAGLPGELHAATKPLRARKAGKFLDRAAERMEKVKKRLEDLPVPKHVREKVYRSLDVAFAKLEKAREHVRHGALSEAAEEAEDLASRLSKAQQWLP
;
A
#
# COMPACT_ATOMS: atom_id res chain seq x y z
N GLU A 1 -17.58 -42.37 13.18
CA GLU A 1 -16.93 -41.60 12.09
C GLU A 1 -17.39 -40.14 12.09
N ASP A 2 -18.66 -39.86 12.40
CA ASP A 2 -19.21 -38.50 12.45
C ASP A 2 -18.54 -37.56 13.45
N GLU A 3 -18.19 -38.05 14.65
CA GLU A 3 -17.51 -37.24 15.67
C GLU A 3 -16.13 -36.72 15.22
N LYS A 4 -15.34 -37.57 14.52
CA LYS A 4 -14.06 -37.14 13.92
C LYS A 4 -14.28 -36.07 12.85
N LEU A 5 -15.37 -36.17 12.10
CA LEU A 5 -15.71 -35.23 11.03
C LEU A 5 -16.12 -33.87 11.60
N GLU A 6 -16.86 -33.85 12.71
CA GLU A 6 -17.23 -32.64 13.45
C GLU A 6 -16.02 -31.94 14.06
N VAL A 7 -15.10 -32.69 14.70
CA VAL A 7 -13.87 -32.13 15.26
C VAL A 7 -13.01 -31.47 14.18
N LEU A 8 -12.89 -32.10 13.00
CA LEU A 8 -12.17 -31.52 11.87
C LEU A 8 -12.84 -30.26 11.32
N LYS A 9 -14.17 -30.23 11.24
CA LYS A 9 -14.94 -29.04 10.83
C LYS A 9 -14.74 -27.90 11.81
N ALA A 10 -14.82 -28.17 13.10
CA ALA A 10 -14.64 -27.18 14.16
C ALA A 10 -13.22 -26.59 14.13
N ALA A 11 -12.19 -27.43 14.06
CA ALA A 11 -10.79 -26.97 13.95
C ALA A 11 -10.54 -26.14 12.67
N GLY A 12 -11.13 -26.56 11.55
CA GLY A 12 -11.05 -25.80 10.29
C GLY A 12 -11.71 -24.43 10.38
N LEU A 13 -12.86 -24.35 11.05
CA LEU A 13 -13.58 -23.09 11.26
C LEU A 13 -12.84 -22.17 12.24
N GLU A 14 -12.29 -22.70 13.32
CA GLU A 14 -11.42 -21.98 14.25
C GLU A 14 -10.24 -21.33 13.51
N ALA A 15 -9.51 -22.09 12.70
CA ALA A 15 -8.42 -21.55 11.90
C ALA A 15 -8.87 -20.51 10.86
N ALA A 16 -10.12 -20.59 10.39
CA ALA A 16 -10.68 -19.60 9.46
C ALA A 16 -11.04 -18.29 10.19
N ILE A 17 -11.65 -18.38 11.38
CA ILE A 17 -11.97 -17.24 12.24
C ILE A 17 -10.68 -16.49 12.61
N SER A 18 -9.66 -17.18 13.12
CA SER A 18 -8.39 -16.53 13.51
C SER A 18 -7.67 -15.86 12.33
N ARG A 19 -7.81 -16.40 11.11
CA ARG A 19 -7.26 -15.74 9.92
C ARG A 19 -8.01 -14.45 9.58
N ALA A 20 -9.33 -14.44 9.75
CA ALA A 20 -10.16 -13.26 9.50
C ALA A 20 -9.90 -12.16 10.55
N GLU A 21 -9.72 -12.51 11.83
CA GLU A 21 -9.33 -11.57 12.89
C GLU A 21 -7.99 -10.88 12.57
N LYS A 22 -6.96 -11.67 12.22
CA LYS A 22 -5.66 -11.14 11.77
C LYS A 22 -5.76 -10.29 10.51
N PHE A 23 -6.79 -10.51 9.69
CA PHE A 23 -7.03 -9.69 8.50
C PHE A 23 -7.65 -8.34 8.88
N ILE A 24 -8.63 -8.33 9.79
CA ILE A 24 -9.22 -7.11 10.38
C ILE A 24 -8.12 -6.25 11.01
N GLU A 25 -7.24 -6.85 11.82
CA GLU A 25 -6.15 -6.14 12.47
C GLU A 25 -5.23 -5.44 11.45
N ARG A 26 -4.90 -6.13 10.35
CA ARG A 26 -4.11 -5.56 9.26
C ARG A 26 -4.82 -4.37 8.60
N LEU A 27 -6.13 -4.45 8.38
CA LEU A 27 -6.92 -3.36 7.81
C LEU A 27 -7.02 -2.17 8.77
N ARG A 28 -7.22 -2.41 10.08
CA ARG A 28 -7.18 -1.35 11.12
C ARG A 28 -5.84 -0.65 11.18
N ASN A 29 -4.73 -1.38 11.09
CA ASN A 29 -3.40 -0.79 11.04
C ASN A 29 -3.20 0.10 9.79
N LEU A 30 -3.80 -0.26 8.65
CA LEU A 30 -3.77 0.57 7.45
C LEU A 30 -4.63 1.83 7.59
N LEU A 31 -5.82 1.72 8.19
CA LEU A 31 -6.67 2.86 8.52
C LEU A 31 -5.94 3.86 9.42
N LYS A 32 -5.38 3.39 10.54
CA LYS A 32 -4.63 4.23 11.47
C LYS A 32 -3.46 4.97 10.80
N LYS A 33 -2.70 4.28 9.95
CA LYS A 33 -1.62 4.91 9.16
C LYS A 33 -2.13 5.96 8.16
N ALA A 34 -3.35 5.81 7.67
CA ALA A 34 -3.98 6.81 6.81
C ALA A 34 -4.40 8.05 7.63
N GLU A 35 -4.98 7.84 8.81
CA GLU A 35 -5.37 8.91 9.74
C GLU A 35 -4.17 9.70 10.28
N GLU A 36 -3.12 9.00 10.73
CA GLU A 36 -1.85 9.60 11.16
C GLU A 36 -1.18 10.41 10.04
N ALA A 37 -1.43 10.05 8.78
CA ALA A 37 -0.98 10.84 7.63
C ALA A 37 -1.84 12.09 7.38
N GLY A 38 -2.79 12.40 8.27
CA GLY A 38 -3.66 13.57 8.24
C GLY A 38 -4.90 13.42 7.37
N TYR A 39 -5.36 12.19 7.12
CA TYR A 39 -6.54 11.92 6.31
C TYR A 39 -7.68 11.41 7.15
N SER A 40 -8.68 12.26 7.34
CA SER A 40 -10.02 11.87 7.77
C SER A 40 -10.96 12.05 6.59
N SER A 41 -11.70 11.01 6.23
CA SER A 41 -12.82 11.12 5.29
C SER A 41 -13.97 10.28 5.83
N GLY A 42 -15.21 10.67 5.51
CA GLY A 42 -16.38 9.86 5.88
C GLY A 42 -16.26 8.41 5.44
N ARG A 43 -15.55 8.16 4.32
CA ARG A 43 -15.26 6.81 3.82
C ARG A 43 -14.38 5.98 4.74
N LEU A 44 -13.41 6.58 5.43
CA LEU A 44 -12.56 5.83 6.37
C LEU A 44 -13.36 5.43 7.62
N ALA A 45 -14.25 6.31 8.10
CA ALA A 45 -15.18 6.00 9.18
C ALA A 45 -16.17 4.89 8.78
N GLU A 46 -16.71 4.92 7.56
CA GLU A 46 -17.56 3.83 7.04
C GLU A 46 -16.82 2.48 7.02
N ILE A 47 -15.56 2.46 6.56
CA ILE A 47 -14.74 1.25 6.56
C ILE A 47 -14.47 0.78 8.00
N GLU A 48 -14.18 1.70 8.93
CA GLU A 48 -13.97 1.37 10.34
C GLU A 48 -15.22 0.75 10.98
N ASP A 49 -16.40 1.32 10.75
CA ASP A 49 -17.69 0.77 11.20
C ASP A 49 -17.94 -0.64 10.65
N GLN A 50 -17.63 -0.88 9.37
CA GLN A 50 -17.75 -2.20 8.77
C GLN A 50 -16.76 -3.21 9.37
N LEU A 51 -15.53 -2.79 9.68
CA LEU A 51 -14.55 -3.63 10.38
C LEU A 51 -15.00 -3.95 11.81
N ASN A 52 -15.64 -3.01 12.51
CA ASN A 52 -16.17 -3.23 13.85
C ASN A 52 -17.30 -4.27 13.81
N LYS A 53 -18.28 -4.11 12.91
CA LYS A 53 -19.35 -5.10 12.71
C LYS A 53 -18.82 -6.48 12.33
N ALA A 54 -17.80 -6.53 11.46
CA ALA A 54 -17.17 -7.80 11.10
C ALA A 54 -16.46 -8.46 12.29
N ALA A 55 -15.80 -7.68 13.14
CA ALA A 55 -15.15 -8.17 14.35
C ALA A 55 -16.15 -8.73 15.36
N GLU A 56 -17.23 -8.00 15.63
CA GLU A 56 -18.33 -8.45 16.50
C GLU A 56 -18.96 -9.76 15.97
N THR A 57 -19.15 -9.85 14.65
CA THR A 57 -19.71 -11.07 14.03
C THR A 57 -18.74 -12.27 14.14
N LEU A 58 -17.42 -12.04 14.09
CA LEU A 58 -16.42 -13.09 14.31
C LEU A 58 -16.36 -13.53 15.77
N GLU A 59 -16.50 -12.60 16.71
CA GLU A 59 -16.56 -12.89 18.14
C GLU A 59 -17.77 -13.77 18.47
N GLU A 60 -18.94 -13.47 17.88
CA GLU A 60 -20.13 -14.33 17.99
C GLU A 60 -19.90 -15.71 17.36
N ALA A 61 -19.26 -15.77 16.19
CA ALA A 61 -18.91 -17.04 15.55
C ALA A 61 -17.98 -17.90 16.43
N ARG A 62 -17.01 -17.27 17.10
CA ARG A 62 -16.10 -17.93 18.05
C ARG A 62 -16.86 -18.45 19.26
N ARG A 63 -17.73 -17.63 19.86
CA ARG A 63 -18.55 -18.06 21.00
C ARG A 63 -19.43 -19.27 20.66
N LEU A 64 -20.08 -19.26 19.50
CA LEU A 64 -20.90 -20.39 19.04
C LEU A 64 -20.07 -21.65 18.82
N LEU A 65 -18.83 -21.50 18.33
CA LEU A 65 -17.92 -22.63 18.16
C LEU A 65 -17.49 -23.22 19.50
N ASP A 66 -17.19 -22.37 20.48
CA ASP A 66 -16.84 -22.78 21.85
C ASP A 66 -18.03 -23.45 22.56
N GLU A 67 -19.26 -23.07 22.22
CA GLU A 67 -20.52 -23.72 22.66
C GLU A 67 -20.80 -25.04 21.91
N GLY A 68 -19.96 -25.46 20.96
CA GLY A 68 -20.15 -26.65 20.14
C GLY A 68 -21.15 -26.50 18.98
N LYS A 69 -21.70 -25.30 18.78
CA LYS A 69 -22.69 -24.99 17.72
C LYS A 69 -22.01 -24.70 16.38
N THR A 70 -21.35 -25.71 15.85
CA THR A 70 -20.47 -25.60 14.66
C THR A 70 -21.18 -25.02 13.43
N ASP A 71 -22.42 -25.43 13.15
CA ASP A 71 -23.19 -24.93 11.99
C ASP A 71 -23.60 -23.46 12.14
N GLU A 72 -23.97 -23.03 13.34
CA GLU A 72 -24.32 -21.63 13.61
C GLU A 72 -23.07 -20.74 13.55
N ALA A 73 -21.96 -21.21 14.11
CA ALA A 73 -20.66 -20.56 13.99
C ALA A 73 -20.25 -20.39 12.52
N ALA A 74 -20.45 -21.41 11.69
CA ALA A 74 -20.15 -21.34 10.25
C ALA A 74 -21.02 -20.29 9.53
N ARG A 75 -22.30 -20.15 9.91
CA ARG A 75 -23.20 -19.12 9.37
C ARG A 75 -22.73 -17.71 9.74
N LYS A 76 -22.37 -17.49 11.01
CA LYS A 76 -21.84 -16.20 11.48
C LYS A 76 -20.49 -15.87 10.83
N PHE A 77 -19.59 -16.83 10.73
CA PHE A 77 -18.34 -16.64 10.00
C PHE A 77 -18.56 -16.23 8.53
N LYS A 78 -19.56 -16.81 7.86
CA LYS A 78 -19.93 -16.43 6.48
C LYS A 78 -20.45 -14.99 6.39
N GLU A 79 -21.22 -14.55 7.38
CA GLU A 79 -21.68 -13.17 7.51
C GLU A 79 -20.51 -12.19 7.70
N ALA A 80 -19.61 -12.48 8.63
CA ALA A 80 -18.38 -11.69 8.83
C ALA A 80 -17.55 -11.60 7.54
N ARG A 81 -17.40 -12.72 6.82
CA ARG A 81 -16.67 -12.73 5.54
C ARG A 81 -17.34 -11.85 4.47
N ARG A 82 -18.66 -11.74 4.46
CA ARG A 82 -19.39 -10.83 3.56
C ARG A 82 -19.13 -9.37 3.92
N LEU A 83 -19.11 -9.03 5.21
CA LEU A 83 -18.77 -7.69 5.67
C LEU A 83 -17.34 -7.30 5.30
N LEU A 84 -16.41 -8.27 5.37
CA LEU A 84 -15.01 -8.05 4.96
C LEU A 84 -14.79 -8.03 3.44
N ALA A 85 -15.76 -8.51 2.66
CA ALA A 85 -15.64 -8.54 1.22
C ALA A 85 -15.67 -7.10 0.68
N GLY A 86 -14.71 -6.77 -0.18
CA GLY A 86 -14.65 -5.44 -0.80
C GLY A 86 -13.91 -4.37 0.03
N LEU A 87 -13.89 -4.46 1.37
CA LEU A 87 -13.18 -3.49 2.23
C LEU A 87 -11.73 -3.20 1.81
N PRO A 88 -10.92 -4.19 1.39
CA PRO A 88 -9.55 -3.90 0.93
C PRO A 88 -9.52 -3.00 -0.31
N GLY A 89 -10.46 -3.21 -1.24
CA GLY A 89 -10.59 -2.40 -2.44
C GLY A 89 -11.09 -0.99 -2.12
N GLU A 90 -12.03 -0.88 -1.19
CA GLU A 90 -12.53 0.41 -0.71
C GLU A 90 -11.44 1.20 0.02
N LEU A 91 -10.68 0.55 0.89
CA LEU A 91 -9.53 1.15 1.57
C LEU A 91 -8.44 1.54 0.56
N HIS A 92 -8.20 0.71 -0.45
CA HIS A 92 -7.27 1.03 -1.54
C HIS A 92 -7.73 2.29 -2.30
N ALA A 93 -9.01 2.40 -2.62
CA ALA A 93 -9.58 3.56 -3.30
C ALA A 93 -9.53 4.82 -2.42
N ALA A 94 -9.95 4.71 -1.16
CA ALA A 94 -9.94 5.80 -0.18
C ALA A 94 -8.51 6.34 0.07
N THR A 95 -7.50 5.47 -0.01
CA THR A 95 -6.08 5.84 0.16
C THR A 95 -5.37 6.18 -1.15
N LYS A 96 -6.04 6.13 -2.32
CA LYS A 96 -5.44 6.49 -3.62
C LYS A 96 -4.93 7.95 -3.63
N PRO A 97 -5.68 8.95 -3.13
CA PRO A 97 -5.19 10.33 -3.07
C PRO A 97 -3.95 10.48 -2.17
N LEU A 98 -3.87 9.72 -1.06
CA LEU A 98 -2.69 9.69 -0.18
C LEU A 98 -1.45 9.21 -0.93
N ARG A 99 -1.57 8.10 -1.66
CA ARG A 99 -0.48 7.52 -2.43
C ARG A 99 -0.03 8.46 -3.55
N ALA A 100 -0.97 9.12 -4.22
CA ALA A 100 -0.66 10.16 -5.20
C ALA A 100 0.12 11.34 -4.59
N ARG A 101 -0.29 11.84 -3.41
CA ARG A 101 0.43 12.92 -2.72
C ARG A 101 1.82 12.49 -2.27
N LYS A 102 1.99 11.26 -1.76
CA LYS A 102 3.30 10.71 -1.39
C LYS A 102 4.22 10.58 -2.61
N ALA A 103 3.68 10.09 -3.73
CA ALA A 103 4.41 10.04 -5.00
C ALA A 103 4.84 11.45 -5.44
N GLY A 104 3.95 12.44 -5.40
CA GLY A 104 4.27 13.84 -5.69
C GLY A 104 5.45 14.36 -4.85
N LYS A 105 5.38 14.22 -3.52
CA LYS A 105 6.49 14.64 -2.63
C LYS A 105 7.82 13.94 -2.94
N PHE A 106 7.77 12.66 -3.32
CA PHE A 106 8.96 11.94 -3.72
C PHE A 106 9.55 12.52 -5.02
N LEU A 107 8.71 12.75 -6.02
CA LEU A 107 9.12 13.30 -7.32
C LEU A 107 9.70 14.71 -7.16
N ASP A 108 9.13 15.54 -6.30
CA ASP A 108 9.67 16.88 -6.03
C ASP A 108 11.07 16.82 -5.39
N ARG A 109 11.27 15.94 -4.41
CA ARG A 109 12.61 15.70 -3.83
C ARG A 109 13.60 15.14 -4.85
N ALA A 110 13.13 14.30 -5.77
CA ALA A 110 13.97 13.77 -6.84
C ALA A 110 14.40 14.89 -7.80
N ALA A 111 13.48 15.78 -8.17
CA ALA A 111 13.77 16.96 -8.99
C ALA A 111 14.83 17.86 -8.32
N GLU A 112 14.66 18.17 -7.03
CA GLU A 112 15.65 18.95 -6.27
C GLU A 112 17.04 18.29 -6.26
N ARG A 113 17.09 16.96 -6.11
CA ARG A 113 18.35 16.22 -6.14
C ARG A 113 19.01 16.28 -7.52
N MET A 114 18.23 16.17 -8.58
CA MET A 114 18.74 16.27 -9.95
C MET A 114 19.33 17.65 -10.23
N GLU A 115 18.66 18.72 -9.81
CA GLU A 115 19.19 20.08 -9.91
C GLU A 115 20.50 20.25 -9.11
N LYS A 116 20.59 19.64 -7.92
CA LYS A 116 21.85 19.64 -7.15
C LYS A 116 22.98 18.91 -7.88
N VAL A 117 22.70 17.78 -8.52
CA VAL A 117 23.70 17.04 -9.32
C VAL A 117 24.14 17.88 -10.52
N LYS A 118 23.21 18.56 -11.18
CA LYS A 118 23.50 19.47 -12.30
C LYS A 118 24.42 20.62 -11.88
N LYS A 119 24.09 21.31 -10.78
CA LYS A 119 24.93 22.39 -10.22
C LYS A 119 26.33 21.90 -9.84
N ARG A 120 26.42 20.76 -9.13
CA ARG A 120 27.73 20.15 -8.80
C ARG A 120 28.57 19.87 -10.04
N LEU A 121 27.94 19.47 -11.14
CA LEU A 121 28.64 19.20 -12.39
C LEU A 121 29.18 20.50 -13.02
N GLU A 122 28.46 21.62 -12.89
CA GLU A 122 28.91 22.95 -13.30
C GLU A 122 30.11 23.42 -12.48
N ASP A 123 30.08 23.20 -11.16
CA ASP A 123 31.10 23.68 -10.22
C ASP A 123 32.39 22.83 -10.19
N LEU A 124 32.30 21.53 -10.49
CA LEU A 124 33.43 20.61 -10.37
C LEU A 124 34.26 20.52 -11.67
N PRO A 125 35.61 20.44 -11.57
CA PRO A 125 36.49 20.17 -12.70
C PRO A 125 36.41 18.69 -13.09
N VAL A 126 35.31 18.31 -13.74
CA VAL A 126 35.04 16.94 -14.18
C VAL A 126 35.50 16.75 -15.64
N PRO A 127 36.19 15.63 -15.98
CA PRO A 127 36.57 15.32 -17.37
C PRO A 127 35.37 15.35 -18.32
N LYS A 128 35.56 15.89 -19.54
CA LYS A 128 34.50 16.08 -20.54
C LYS A 128 33.64 14.83 -20.78
N HIS A 129 34.29 13.66 -20.91
CA HIS A 129 33.59 12.40 -21.15
C HIS A 129 32.72 11.94 -19.97
N VAL A 130 33.11 12.25 -18.73
CA VAL A 130 32.29 11.97 -17.53
C VAL A 130 31.13 12.96 -17.45
N ARG A 131 31.38 14.24 -17.72
CA ARG A 131 30.36 15.29 -17.79
C ARG A 131 29.26 14.94 -18.78
N GLU A 132 29.61 14.51 -19.99
CA GLU A 132 28.65 14.06 -21.00
C GLU A 132 27.82 12.86 -20.53
N LYS A 133 28.43 11.88 -19.84
CA LYS A 133 27.70 10.72 -19.30
C LYS A 133 26.69 11.14 -18.24
N VAL A 134 27.10 12.02 -17.30
CA VAL A 134 26.23 12.53 -16.24
C VAL A 134 25.06 13.30 -16.82
N TYR A 135 25.28 14.21 -17.79
CA TYR A 135 24.19 14.94 -18.45
C TYR A 135 23.22 13.99 -19.16
N ARG A 136 23.70 13.03 -19.96
CA ARG A 136 22.83 12.04 -20.62
C ARG A 136 21.98 11.26 -19.61
N SER A 137 22.53 10.92 -18.45
CA SER A 137 21.76 10.22 -17.40
C SER A 137 20.72 11.14 -16.76
N LEU A 138 21.07 12.41 -16.51
CA LEU A 138 20.15 13.42 -15.99
C LEU A 138 19.02 13.72 -16.97
N ASP A 139 19.29 13.88 -18.26
CA ASP A 139 18.28 14.16 -19.28
C ASP A 139 17.21 13.07 -19.32
N VAL A 140 17.63 11.80 -19.30
CA VAL A 140 16.66 10.69 -19.27
C VAL A 140 15.94 10.64 -17.92
N ALA A 141 16.62 10.95 -16.82
CA ALA A 141 15.98 11.04 -15.52
C ALA A 141 14.92 12.19 -15.49
N PHE A 142 15.15 13.34 -16.14
CA PHE A 142 14.16 14.42 -16.25
C PHE A 142 12.94 13.95 -17.05
N ALA A 143 13.15 13.28 -18.18
CA ALA A 143 12.06 12.71 -18.97
C ALA A 143 11.22 11.69 -18.15
N LYS A 144 11.88 10.86 -17.33
CA LYS A 144 11.22 9.90 -16.44
C LYS A 144 10.42 10.59 -15.32
N LEU A 145 10.98 11.66 -14.74
CA LEU A 145 10.29 12.50 -13.75
C LEU A 145 9.00 13.10 -14.31
N GLU A 146 9.03 13.62 -15.55
CA GLU A 146 7.85 14.20 -16.21
C GLU A 146 6.75 13.15 -16.44
N LYS A 147 7.11 11.98 -16.98
CA LYS A 147 6.18 10.86 -17.14
C LYS A 147 5.58 10.39 -15.82
N ALA A 148 6.40 10.23 -14.80
CA ALA A 148 5.92 9.86 -13.47
C ALA A 148 4.90 10.88 -12.93
N ARG A 149 5.14 12.19 -13.13
CA ARG A 149 4.21 13.25 -12.74
C ARG A 149 2.90 13.18 -13.53
N GLU A 150 2.95 12.89 -14.82
CA GLU A 150 1.76 12.68 -15.66
C GLU A 150 0.94 11.48 -15.16
N HIS A 151 1.57 10.34 -14.90
CA HIS A 151 0.90 9.18 -14.34
C HIS A 151 0.25 9.47 -12.97
N VAL A 152 0.92 10.21 -12.09
CA VAL A 152 0.32 10.65 -10.80
C VAL A 152 -0.92 11.52 -11.03
N ARG A 153 -0.89 12.45 -11.99
CA ARG A 153 -2.04 13.31 -12.33
C ARG A 153 -3.23 12.50 -12.84
N HIS A 154 -2.98 11.46 -13.63
CA HIS A 154 -4.02 10.54 -14.12
C HIS A 154 -4.40 9.44 -13.13
N GLY A 155 -3.76 9.39 -11.95
CA GLY A 155 -4.01 8.38 -10.93
C GLY A 155 -3.52 6.97 -11.31
N ALA A 156 -2.62 6.87 -12.29
CA ALA A 156 -1.92 5.66 -12.73
C ALA A 156 -0.71 5.42 -11.80
N LEU A 157 -0.97 5.05 -10.55
CA LEU A 157 0.06 5.04 -9.50
C LEU A 157 1.08 3.90 -9.64
N SER A 158 0.74 2.82 -10.33
CA SER A 158 1.68 1.73 -10.59
C SER A 158 2.72 2.16 -11.62
N GLU A 159 2.26 2.74 -12.73
CA GLU A 159 3.07 3.29 -13.80
C GLU A 159 3.93 4.45 -13.29
N ALA A 160 3.38 5.30 -12.42
CA ALA A 160 4.15 6.34 -11.74
C ALA A 160 5.29 5.76 -10.87
N ALA A 161 5.07 4.60 -10.24
CA ALA A 161 6.08 3.96 -9.40
C ALA A 161 7.21 3.35 -10.25
N GLU A 162 6.88 2.71 -11.37
CA GLU A 162 7.86 2.18 -12.32
C GLU A 162 8.76 3.30 -12.87
N GLU A 163 8.16 4.41 -13.31
CA GLU A 163 8.94 5.56 -13.80
C GLU A 163 9.78 6.21 -12.69
N ALA A 164 9.30 6.20 -11.45
CA ALA A 164 10.02 6.69 -10.28
C ALA A 164 11.21 5.79 -9.87
N GLU A 165 11.11 4.48 -10.04
CA GLU A 165 12.19 3.52 -9.81
C GLU A 165 13.31 3.70 -10.84
N ASP A 166 12.94 3.80 -12.12
CA ASP A 166 13.85 4.10 -13.22
C ASP A 166 14.58 5.42 -13.00
N LEU A 167 13.84 6.46 -12.60
CA LEU A 167 14.37 7.76 -12.20
C LEU A 167 15.42 7.62 -11.10
N ALA A 168 15.11 6.90 -10.02
CA ALA A 168 16.01 6.72 -8.88
C ALA A 168 17.30 5.98 -9.29
N SER A 169 17.18 4.93 -10.12
CA SER A 169 18.33 4.19 -10.66
C SER A 169 19.26 5.07 -11.49
N ARG A 170 18.71 5.91 -12.35
CA ARG A 170 19.49 6.84 -13.20
C ARG A 170 20.15 7.95 -12.40
N LEU A 171 19.45 8.49 -11.41
CA LEU A 171 20.00 9.48 -10.50
C LEU A 171 21.18 8.90 -9.68
N SER A 172 21.04 7.65 -9.21
CA SER A 172 22.11 6.96 -8.51
C SER A 172 23.35 6.77 -9.40
N LYS A 173 23.17 6.32 -10.65
CA LYS A 173 24.26 6.19 -11.63
C LYS A 173 24.95 7.53 -11.92
N ALA A 174 24.17 8.61 -12.08
CA ALA A 174 24.70 9.95 -12.30
C ALA A 174 25.57 10.43 -11.13
N GLN A 175 25.16 10.11 -9.89
CA GLN A 175 25.91 10.45 -8.68
C GLN A 175 27.19 9.62 -8.52
N GLN A 176 27.20 8.35 -8.92
CA GLN A 176 28.40 7.49 -8.85
C GLN A 176 29.56 7.95 -9.73
N TRP A 177 29.26 8.72 -10.79
CA TRP A 177 30.28 9.27 -11.68
C TRP A 177 30.84 10.62 -11.22
N LEU A 178 30.23 11.23 -10.20
CA LEU A 178 30.75 12.44 -9.59
C LEU A 178 31.73 12.08 -8.46
N PRO A 179 32.83 12.82 -8.32
CA PRO A 179 33.74 12.68 -7.18
C PRO A 179 33.11 13.16 -5.86
#